data_AF-A0A352WS77-F1
#
_entry.id   AF-A0A352WS77-F1
#
_cell.length_a   1.000
_cell.length_b   1.000
_cell.length_c   1.000
_cell.angle_alpha   90.00
_cell.angle_beta   90.00
_cell.angle_gamma   90.00
#
_symmetry.space_group_name_H-M   'P 1'
#
loop_
_entity.id
_entity.type
_entity.pdbx_description
1 polymer ?
#
loop_
_entity_poly.entity_id
_entity_poly.type
_entity_poly.pdbx_seq_one_letter_code
_entity_poly.pdbx_strand_id
1 'polypeptide(L)'
;MKTFFRNYLSLLLLLALLISTLPFRVSAESDDYSLCLNEGNVLISQGSGANTMDIQHGTALYQGIPASAKVYIYGTGNYTSNVIRITGDIAVNLTISGVRISSSKLRAPIEIRDLATLNLTVTGDNVLIAPDYMAALQVNKKTTLNLTGSGSLYVQGGTEAAGIGGGWTMDAVSADAGTIRLGGSGKLYAYGGNYGAGIGGGNYGVPKNVIIESSVLVLATGGTDSAGIGGGANANSGSILIQGKSHVEAIGGFNGGA
;
A
#
# COMPACT_ATOMS: atom_id res chain seq x y z
N MET A 1 51.23 -24.90 43.07
CA MET A 1 50.49 -25.01 41.79
C MET A 1 48.97 -25.10 41.95
N LYS A 2 48.42 -25.91 42.89
CA LYS A 2 46.96 -26.06 43.09
C LYS A 2 46.22 -24.78 43.55
N THR A 3 46.83 -23.98 44.42
CA THR A 3 46.23 -22.73 44.93
C THR A 3 46.19 -21.61 43.90
N PHE A 4 47.17 -21.58 42.99
CA PHE A 4 47.23 -20.59 41.91
C PHE A 4 46.07 -20.78 40.94
N PHE A 5 45.82 -22.01 40.48
CA PHE A 5 44.75 -22.33 39.53
C PHE A 5 43.33 -22.08 40.09
N ARG A 6 43.13 -22.31 41.40
CA ARG A 6 41.84 -22.10 42.07
C ARG A 6 41.41 -20.62 42.06
N ASN A 7 42.36 -19.70 42.23
CA ASN A 7 42.06 -18.27 42.31
C ASN A 7 41.69 -17.70 40.93
N TYR A 8 42.32 -18.17 39.85
CA TYR A 8 41.94 -17.76 38.49
C TYR A 8 40.59 -18.34 38.06
N LEU A 9 40.28 -19.58 38.46
CA LEU A 9 39.00 -20.20 38.15
C LEU A 9 37.83 -19.47 38.85
N SER A 10 38.00 -19.09 40.11
CA SER A 10 37.01 -18.26 40.82
C SER A 10 36.87 -16.87 40.20
N LEU A 11 37.97 -16.24 39.76
CA LEU A 11 37.90 -14.94 39.11
C LEU A 11 37.19 -15.01 37.74
N LEU A 12 37.45 -16.06 36.96
CA LEU A 12 36.77 -16.35 35.70
C LEU A 12 35.27 -16.60 35.89
N LEU A 13 34.88 -17.36 36.92
CA LEU A 13 33.46 -17.57 37.23
C LEU A 13 32.76 -16.28 37.66
N LEU A 14 33.40 -15.45 38.48
CA LEU A 14 32.86 -14.15 38.90
C LEU A 14 32.70 -13.19 37.73
N LEU A 15 33.66 -13.17 36.80
CA LEU A 15 33.58 -12.34 35.60
C LEU A 15 32.47 -12.81 34.65
N ALA A 16 32.31 -14.13 34.47
CA ALA A 16 31.21 -14.70 33.70
C ALA A 16 29.83 -14.39 34.31
N LEU A 17 29.72 -14.44 35.65
CA LEU A 17 28.49 -14.08 36.36
C LEU A 17 28.17 -12.59 36.21
N LEU A 18 29.19 -11.72 36.28
CA LEU A 18 29.02 -10.27 36.10
C LEU A 18 28.55 -9.92 34.68
N ILE A 19 29.11 -10.58 33.67
CA ILE A 19 28.68 -10.43 32.26
C ILE A 19 27.24 -10.91 32.06
N SER A 20 26.80 -11.95 32.78
CA SER A 20 25.41 -12.45 32.70
C SER A 20 24.35 -11.50 33.31
N THR A 21 24.78 -10.58 34.18
CA THR A 21 23.89 -9.60 34.84
C THR A 21 23.82 -8.26 34.11
N LEU A 22 24.65 -8.03 33.10
CA LEU A 22 24.53 -6.84 32.26
C LEU A 22 23.28 -7.01 31.39
N PRO A 23 22.36 -6.02 31.35
CA PRO A 23 21.25 -6.05 30.42
C PRO A 23 21.82 -6.01 29.00
N PHE A 24 21.91 -7.17 28.36
CA PHE A 24 22.27 -7.28 26.95
C PHE A 24 21.08 -6.73 26.15
N ARG A 25 21.15 -5.44 25.80
CA ARG A 25 20.24 -4.89 24.80
C ARG A 25 20.70 -5.41 23.45
N VAL A 26 20.10 -6.51 22.99
CA VAL A 26 20.01 -6.77 21.56
C VAL A 26 19.18 -5.61 20.99
N SER A 27 19.80 -4.65 20.32
CA SER A 27 19.06 -3.85 19.36
C SER A 27 18.76 -4.79 18.20
N ALA A 28 17.59 -5.44 18.24
CA ALA A 28 17.04 -6.10 17.07
C ALA A 28 16.70 -4.99 16.08
N GLU A 29 17.65 -4.64 15.22
CA GLU A 29 17.42 -3.75 14.10
C GLU A 29 16.87 -4.59 12.93
N SER A 30 15.64 -5.09 13.09
CA SER A 30 14.63 -5.30 12.02
C SER A 30 13.37 -5.91 12.64
N ASP A 31 12.51 -5.10 13.25
CA ASP A 31 11.13 -5.52 13.53
C ASP A 31 10.33 -5.49 12.21
N ASP A 32 10.66 -6.38 11.29
CA ASP A 32 9.97 -6.54 10.01
C ASP A 32 8.66 -7.29 10.26
N TYR A 33 7.53 -6.59 10.22
CA TYR A 33 6.20 -7.17 10.48
C TYR A 33 5.73 -7.94 9.26
N SER A 34 5.97 -9.26 9.24
CA SER A 34 5.57 -10.15 8.15
C SER A 34 4.20 -10.77 8.41
N LEU A 35 3.21 -10.45 7.58
CA LEU A 35 1.80 -10.81 7.77
C LEU A 35 1.27 -11.55 6.52
N CYS A 36 0.66 -12.72 6.70
CA CYS A 36 -0.01 -13.43 5.62
C CYS A 36 -1.42 -12.89 5.41
N LEU A 37 -1.69 -12.23 4.29
CA LEU A 37 -3.00 -11.61 4.04
C LEU A 37 -4.16 -12.63 4.01
N ASN A 38 -3.88 -13.90 3.68
CA ASN A 38 -4.92 -14.93 3.65
C ASN A 38 -5.42 -15.30 5.07
N GLU A 39 -4.72 -14.91 6.14
CA GLU A 39 -5.10 -15.19 7.53
C GLU A 39 -6.02 -14.11 8.13
N GLY A 40 -6.11 -12.92 7.53
CA GLY A 40 -7.02 -11.88 7.98
C GLY A 40 -6.85 -10.55 7.25
N ASN A 41 -7.79 -9.63 7.51
CA ASN A 41 -7.61 -8.23 7.11
C ASN A 41 -6.38 -7.64 7.82
N VAL A 42 -5.67 -6.75 7.15
CA VAL A 42 -4.59 -5.95 7.75
C VAL A 42 -5.07 -4.51 7.85
N LEU A 43 -5.37 -4.06 9.06
CA LEU A 43 -5.83 -2.70 9.34
C LEU A 43 -4.73 -1.96 10.09
N ILE A 44 -4.23 -0.88 9.52
CA ILE A 44 -3.15 -0.07 10.07
C ILE A 44 -3.72 1.30 10.42
N SER A 45 -3.59 1.71 11.67
CA SER A 45 -4.07 3.01 12.15
C SER A 45 -2.97 3.78 12.85
N GLN A 46 -3.07 5.10 12.89
CA GLN A 46 -2.23 5.92 13.74
C GLN A 46 -2.30 5.43 15.21
N GLY A 47 -1.14 5.21 15.81
CA GLY A 47 -0.99 4.79 17.20
C GLY A 47 -1.10 5.98 18.17
N SER A 48 -1.18 5.68 19.46
CA SER A 48 -1.27 6.70 20.52
C SER A 48 0.06 7.41 20.80
N GLY A 49 1.18 6.80 20.46
CA GLY A 49 2.52 7.39 20.56
C GLY A 49 2.84 8.31 19.38
N ALA A 50 3.72 9.29 19.61
CA ALA A 50 4.18 10.17 18.54
C ALA A 50 4.83 9.37 17.40
N ASN A 51 4.33 9.56 16.17
CA ASN A 51 4.81 8.86 14.96
C ASN A 51 4.82 7.33 15.10
N THR A 52 3.81 6.78 15.74
CA THR A 52 3.58 5.34 15.84
C THR A 52 2.34 4.91 15.07
N MET A 53 2.25 3.62 14.78
CA MET A 53 1.10 2.96 14.19
C MET A 53 0.73 1.72 15.00
N ASP A 54 -0.54 1.36 14.93
CA ASP A 54 -1.08 0.11 15.42
C ASP A 54 -1.51 -0.73 14.22
N ILE A 55 -1.24 -2.05 14.26
CA ILE A 55 -1.63 -3.00 13.22
C ILE A 55 -2.57 -4.03 13.83
N GLN A 56 -3.78 -4.14 13.28
CA GLN A 56 -4.68 -5.24 13.52
C GLN A 56 -4.60 -6.24 12.36
N HIS A 57 -4.29 -7.50 12.66
CA HIS A 57 -4.29 -8.59 11.69
C HIS A 57 -5.19 -9.74 12.19
N GLY A 58 -6.39 -9.86 11.62
CA GLY A 58 -7.42 -10.76 12.17
C GLY A 58 -7.77 -10.38 13.62
N THR A 59 -7.48 -11.28 14.57
CA THR A 59 -7.65 -11.02 16.02
C THR A 59 -6.37 -10.51 16.70
N ALA A 60 -5.23 -10.56 16.02
CA ALA A 60 -3.97 -10.07 16.57
C ALA A 60 -3.90 -8.53 16.50
N LEU A 61 -3.34 -7.92 17.54
CA LEU A 61 -3.13 -6.49 17.66
C LEU A 61 -1.68 -6.22 18.05
N TYR A 62 -1.01 -5.38 17.26
CA TYR A 62 0.35 -4.90 17.50
C TYR A 62 0.28 -3.38 17.67
N GLN A 63 0.81 -2.84 18.77
CA GLN A 63 0.63 -1.43 19.11
C GLN A 63 1.95 -0.69 19.31
N GLY A 64 1.95 0.61 19.06
CA GLY A 64 3.10 1.48 19.31
C GLY A 64 4.28 1.21 18.37
N ILE A 65 4.01 0.65 17.19
CA ILE A 65 5.03 0.35 16.19
C ILE A 65 5.54 1.67 15.61
N PRO A 66 6.85 1.92 15.52
CA PRO A 66 7.37 3.11 14.84
C PRO A 66 6.89 3.19 13.39
N ALA A 67 6.42 4.35 12.92
CA ALA A 67 5.96 4.52 11.54
C ALA A 67 7.06 4.27 10.49
N SER A 68 8.33 4.36 10.89
CA SER A 68 9.49 4.00 10.07
C SER A 68 9.68 2.49 9.88
N ALA A 69 8.99 1.65 10.68
CA ALA A 69 9.07 0.21 10.55
C ALA A 69 8.51 -0.24 9.18
N LYS A 70 9.08 -1.33 8.66
CA LYS A 70 8.63 -1.94 7.41
C LYS A 70 7.62 -3.03 7.72
N VAL A 71 6.48 -2.97 7.04
CA VAL A 71 5.46 -4.01 7.06
C VAL A 71 5.57 -4.80 5.76
N TYR A 72 5.58 -6.12 5.85
CA TYR A 72 5.60 -7.03 4.70
C TYR A 72 4.32 -7.83 4.69
N ILE A 73 3.51 -7.66 3.66
CA ILE A 73 2.27 -8.42 3.49
C ILE A 73 2.45 -9.36 2.31
N TYR A 74 2.30 -10.65 2.54
CA TYR A 74 2.42 -11.65 1.49
C TYR A 74 1.14 -12.44 1.31
N GLY A 75 0.90 -12.88 0.07
CA GLY A 75 -0.19 -13.79 -0.27
C GLY A 75 0.30 -15.23 -0.42
N THR A 76 -0.64 -16.17 -0.37
CA THR A 76 -0.39 -17.62 -0.55
C THR A 76 -0.51 -18.10 -1.99
N GLY A 77 -0.74 -17.17 -2.93
CA GLY A 77 -1.10 -17.49 -4.32
C GLY A 77 -2.61 -17.68 -4.55
N ASN A 78 -3.41 -17.81 -3.49
CA ASN A 78 -4.86 -17.88 -3.56
C ASN A 78 -5.50 -16.50 -3.38
N TYR A 79 -6.63 -16.27 -4.06
CA TYR A 79 -7.47 -15.09 -3.82
C TYR A 79 -8.05 -15.10 -2.41
N THR A 80 -8.19 -13.91 -1.83
CA THR A 80 -8.91 -13.66 -0.59
C THR A 80 -9.84 -12.45 -0.75
N SER A 81 -10.85 -12.34 0.12
CA SER A 81 -11.66 -11.12 0.30
C SER A 81 -11.15 -10.23 1.45
N ASN A 82 -10.03 -10.59 2.07
CA ASN A 82 -9.38 -9.78 3.08
C ASN A 82 -8.80 -8.51 2.44
N VAL A 83 -8.77 -7.43 3.21
CA VAL A 83 -8.38 -6.10 2.72
C VAL A 83 -7.22 -5.53 3.53
N ILE A 84 -6.55 -4.56 2.94
CA ILE A 84 -5.52 -3.73 3.59
C ILE A 84 -6.09 -2.32 3.73
N ARG A 85 -6.14 -1.76 4.94
CA ARG A 85 -6.61 -0.39 5.15
C ARG A 85 -5.63 0.40 6.00
N ILE A 86 -5.41 1.66 5.62
CA ILE A 86 -4.58 2.62 6.36
C ILE A 86 -5.43 3.85 6.73
N THR A 87 -5.45 4.22 8.02
CA THR A 87 -6.22 5.35 8.58
C THR A 87 -5.36 6.24 9.49
N GLY A 88 -5.77 7.49 9.67
CA GLY A 88 -5.09 8.50 10.49
C GLY A 88 -4.18 9.44 9.69
N ASP A 89 -3.34 10.20 10.39
CA ASP A 89 -2.32 11.07 9.81
C ASP A 89 -0.93 10.46 10.04
N ILE A 90 -0.62 9.44 9.24
CA ILE A 90 0.58 8.62 9.40
C ILE A 90 1.14 8.19 8.04
N ALA A 91 2.47 8.06 7.95
CA ALA A 91 3.14 7.49 6.79
C ALA A 91 3.50 6.02 7.06
N VAL A 92 3.02 5.11 6.22
CA VAL A 92 3.22 3.65 6.37
C VAL A 92 4.10 3.13 5.24
N ASN A 93 5.14 2.36 5.60
CA ASN A 93 6.02 1.70 4.64
C ASN A 93 5.62 0.23 4.50
N LEU A 94 5.00 -0.10 3.37
CA LEU A 94 4.44 -1.42 3.10
C LEU A 94 5.11 -2.06 1.89
N THR A 95 5.55 -3.31 2.02
CA THR A 95 5.93 -4.16 0.90
C THR A 95 4.86 -5.23 0.69
N ILE A 96 4.39 -5.41 -0.55
CA ILE A 96 3.51 -6.54 -0.91
C ILE A 96 4.20 -7.53 -1.84
N SER A 97 3.87 -8.81 -1.69
CA SER A 97 4.31 -9.87 -2.59
C SER A 97 3.30 -11.00 -2.70
N GLY A 98 2.95 -11.41 -3.93
CA GLY A 98 2.00 -12.50 -4.16
C GLY A 98 0.57 -12.23 -3.67
N VAL A 99 0.24 -10.98 -3.36
CA VAL A 99 -1.07 -10.57 -2.83
C VAL A 99 -2.12 -10.66 -3.92
N ARG A 100 -3.19 -11.43 -3.67
CA ARG A 100 -4.33 -11.61 -4.57
C ARG A 100 -5.62 -11.34 -3.81
N ILE A 101 -6.24 -10.19 -4.05
CA ILE A 101 -7.48 -9.78 -3.42
C ILE A 101 -8.57 -9.66 -4.48
N SER A 102 -9.69 -10.36 -4.26
CA SER A 102 -10.95 -10.10 -4.95
C SER A 102 -11.96 -9.77 -3.87
N SER A 103 -12.18 -8.47 -3.68
CA SER A 103 -13.01 -7.99 -2.58
C SER A 103 -14.49 -8.02 -2.95
N SER A 104 -15.33 -8.19 -1.94
CA SER A 104 -16.78 -8.11 -2.04
C SER A 104 -17.31 -7.11 -1.00
N LYS A 105 -18.56 -6.67 -1.18
CA LYS A 105 -19.31 -5.86 -0.19
C LYS A 105 -18.78 -4.42 0.00
N LEU A 106 -18.58 -3.67 -1.09
CA LEU A 106 -18.20 -2.25 -1.04
C LEU A 106 -16.96 -1.98 -0.16
N ARG A 107 -15.92 -2.80 -0.32
CA ARG A 107 -14.62 -2.59 0.34
C ARG A 107 -13.54 -2.63 -0.70
N ALA A 108 -12.74 -1.57 -0.79
CA ALA A 108 -11.56 -1.58 -1.65
C ALA A 108 -10.55 -2.65 -1.15
N PRO A 109 -9.93 -3.40 -2.06
CA PRO A 109 -8.82 -4.30 -1.73
C PRO A 109 -7.72 -3.64 -0.89
N ILE A 110 -7.27 -2.45 -1.31
CA ILE A 110 -6.40 -1.59 -0.51
C ILE A 110 -7.02 -0.20 -0.43
N GLU A 111 -7.09 0.36 0.78
CA GLU A 111 -7.72 1.65 1.04
C GLU A 111 -6.85 2.56 1.91
N ILE A 112 -6.66 3.80 1.46
CA ILE A 112 -5.99 4.85 2.22
C ILE A 112 -7.02 5.92 2.59
N ARG A 113 -7.16 6.23 3.87
CA ARG A 113 -8.14 7.20 4.41
C ARG A 113 -7.48 8.37 5.14
N ASP A 114 -8.31 9.31 5.55
CA ASP A 114 -7.96 10.47 6.37
C ASP A 114 -6.87 11.32 5.73
N LEU A 115 -5.69 11.40 6.34
CA LEU A 115 -4.52 12.14 5.85
C LEU A 115 -3.33 11.20 5.57
N ALA A 116 -3.55 9.89 5.58
CA ALA A 116 -2.48 8.92 5.55
C ALA A 116 -1.68 8.96 4.24
N THR A 117 -0.41 8.57 4.36
CA THR A 117 0.49 8.34 3.23
C THR A 117 0.89 6.87 3.20
N LEU A 118 0.67 6.20 2.07
CA LEU A 118 1.14 4.84 1.84
C LEU A 118 2.37 4.86 0.93
N ASN A 119 3.51 4.42 1.46
CA ASN A 119 4.71 4.11 0.68
C ASN A 119 4.68 2.62 0.35
N LEU A 120 4.12 2.27 -0.81
CA LEU A 120 3.92 0.89 -1.25
C LEU A 120 5.07 0.43 -2.15
N THR A 121 5.77 -0.63 -1.75
CA THR A 121 6.73 -1.34 -2.58
C THR A 121 6.10 -2.62 -3.10
N VAL A 122 5.99 -2.76 -4.42
CA VAL A 122 5.44 -3.95 -5.07
C VAL A 122 6.56 -4.89 -5.49
N THR A 123 6.49 -6.13 -5.03
CA THR A 123 7.37 -7.24 -5.45
C THR A 123 6.53 -8.44 -5.86
N GLY A 124 7.09 -9.38 -6.64
CA GLY A 124 6.33 -10.51 -7.17
C GLY A 124 5.10 -10.09 -8.00
N ASP A 125 4.14 -11.00 -8.19
CA ASP A 125 2.92 -10.74 -8.96
C ASP A 125 1.71 -10.57 -8.03
N ASN A 126 1.03 -9.44 -8.15
CA ASN A 126 -0.07 -9.05 -7.29
C ASN A 126 -1.31 -8.70 -8.12
N VAL A 127 -2.49 -9.00 -7.57
CA VAL A 127 -3.78 -8.79 -8.23
C VAL A 127 -4.77 -8.19 -7.23
N LEU A 128 -5.38 -7.06 -7.59
CA LEU A 128 -6.43 -6.40 -6.82
C LEU A 128 -7.67 -6.20 -7.70
N ILE A 129 -8.80 -6.76 -7.29
CA ILE A 129 -10.07 -6.64 -8.01
C ILE A 129 -11.11 -6.09 -7.02
N ALA A 130 -11.65 -4.92 -7.34
CA ALA A 130 -12.63 -4.26 -6.51
C ALA A 130 -14.08 -4.66 -6.84
N PRO A 131 -14.98 -4.57 -5.85
CA PRO A 131 -16.42 -4.55 -6.12
C PRO A 131 -16.83 -3.20 -6.72
N ASP A 132 -18.08 -3.12 -7.17
CA ASP A 132 -18.69 -1.86 -7.64
C ASP A 132 -18.42 -0.69 -6.69
N TYR A 133 -18.25 0.49 -7.28
CA TYR A 133 -18.08 1.77 -6.61
C TYR A 133 -16.76 1.94 -5.83
N MET A 134 -15.87 0.96 -5.89
CA MET A 134 -14.58 0.99 -5.22
C MET A 134 -13.44 0.91 -6.22
N ALA A 135 -12.40 1.71 -6.02
CA ALA A 135 -11.15 1.47 -6.70
C ALA A 135 -10.46 0.24 -6.10
N ALA A 136 -9.71 -0.50 -6.93
CA ALA A 136 -8.90 -1.62 -6.44
C ALA A 136 -7.82 -1.14 -5.47
N LEU A 137 -7.21 0.00 -5.80
CA LEU A 137 -6.33 0.74 -4.91
C LEU A 137 -6.95 2.12 -4.65
N GLN A 138 -7.71 2.23 -3.56
CA GLN A 138 -8.50 3.40 -3.22
C GLN A 138 -7.64 4.46 -2.52
N VAL A 139 -7.39 5.58 -3.21
CA VAL A 139 -6.58 6.71 -2.76
C VAL A 139 -7.51 7.90 -2.54
N ASN A 140 -8.05 8.03 -1.33
CA ASN A 140 -9.02 9.09 -1.03
C ASN A 140 -8.42 10.50 -1.18
N LYS A 141 -9.26 11.48 -1.53
CA LYS A 141 -8.91 12.88 -1.88
C LYS A 141 -7.78 13.55 -1.08
N LYS A 142 -7.66 13.28 0.22
CA LYS A 142 -6.66 13.90 1.11
C LYS A 142 -5.41 13.05 1.37
N THR A 143 -5.34 11.88 0.78
CA THR A 143 -4.29 10.88 1.02
C THR A 143 -3.22 10.89 -0.07
N THR A 144 -2.11 10.21 0.20
CA THR A 144 -1.03 10.05 -0.77
C THR A 144 -0.65 8.59 -0.92
N LEU A 145 -0.52 8.15 -2.16
CA LEU A 145 0.14 6.90 -2.54
C LEU A 145 1.48 7.20 -3.19
N ASN A 146 2.54 6.58 -2.69
CA ASN A 146 3.84 6.50 -3.35
C ASN A 146 4.11 5.01 -3.67
N LEU A 147 3.91 4.62 -4.92
CA LEU A 147 4.10 3.25 -5.40
C LEU A 147 5.47 3.10 -6.06
N THR A 148 6.23 2.09 -5.65
CA THR A 148 7.54 1.74 -6.21
C THR A 148 7.70 0.21 -6.29
N GLY A 149 8.91 -0.26 -6.56
CA GLY A 149 9.25 -1.67 -6.63
C GLY A 149 9.46 -2.16 -8.07
N SER A 150 9.75 -3.45 -8.18
CA SER A 150 10.10 -4.13 -9.44
C SER A 150 9.10 -5.23 -9.81
N GLY A 151 8.09 -5.48 -8.96
CA GLY A 151 7.06 -6.48 -9.20
C GLY A 151 6.01 -6.08 -10.23
N SER A 152 5.02 -6.95 -10.41
CA SER A 152 3.82 -6.68 -11.19
C SER A 152 2.62 -6.44 -10.29
N LEU A 153 1.82 -5.44 -10.64
CA LEU A 153 0.54 -5.15 -10.01
C LEU A 153 -0.54 -5.02 -11.07
N TYR A 154 -1.53 -5.91 -11.01
CA TYR A 154 -2.78 -5.80 -11.75
C TYR A 154 -3.86 -5.23 -10.84
N VAL A 155 -4.52 -4.16 -11.26
CA VAL A 155 -5.64 -3.55 -10.52
C VAL A 155 -6.85 -3.33 -11.43
N GLN A 156 -8.02 -3.72 -10.95
CA GLN A 156 -9.29 -3.53 -11.63
C GLN A 156 -10.32 -2.88 -10.70
N GLY A 157 -10.73 -1.66 -11.05
CA GLY A 157 -11.80 -0.93 -10.39
C GLY A 157 -13.17 -1.56 -10.66
N GLY A 158 -14.10 -1.38 -9.72
CA GLY A 158 -15.50 -1.71 -9.95
C GLY A 158 -16.22 -0.63 -10.76
N THR A 159 -17.49 -0.86 -11.07
CA THR A 159 -18.36 0.12 -11.75
C THR A 159 -18.26 1.49 -11.08
N GLU A 160 -18.11 2.55 -11.88
CA GLU A 160 -17.96 3.96 -11.48
C GLU A 160 -16.68 4.31 -10.71
N ALA A 161 -15.70 3.40 -10.65
CA ALA A 161 -14.48 3.60 -9.89
C ALA A 161 -13.21 3.38 -10.71
N ALA A 162 -12.14 4.07 -10.32
CA ALA A 162 -10.86 3.93 -10.97
C ALA A 162 -10.18 2.57 -10.69
N GLY A 163 -9.21 2.18 -11.50
CA GLY A 163 -8.30 1.09 -11.10
C GLY A 163 -7.48 1.48 -9.86
N ILE A 164 -6.84 2.66 -9.95
CA ILE A 164 -6.14 3.32 -8.84
C ILE A 164 -6.69 4.73 -8.68
N GLY A 165 -7.16 5.06 -7.48
CA GLY A 165 -7.53 6.42 -7.13
C GLY A 165 -8.91 6.51 -6.50
N GLY A 166 -9.81 7.26 -7.12
CA GLY A 166 -11.14 7.56 -6.60
C GLY A 166 -12.15 6.43 -6.83
N GLY A 167 -13.13 6.34 -5.94
CA GLY A 167 -14.25 5.38 -6.03
C GLY A 167 -15.49 6.07 -6.57
N TRP A 168 -16.68 5.63 -6.15
CA TRP A 168 -17.92 6.39 -6.34
C TRP A 168 -18.62 6.62 -5.00
N THR A 169 -19.33 7.74 -4.90
CA THR A 169 -19.91 8.24 -3.66
C THR A 169 -21.18 7.47 -3.29
N MET A 170 -21.07 6.49 -2.40
CA MET A 170 -22.24 5.96 -1.67
C MET A 170 -22.09 6.03 -0.13
N ASP A 171 -20.88 6.09 0.42
CA ASP A 171 -20.66 6.30 1.87
C ASP A 171 -19.18 6.61 2.18
N ALA A 172 -18.83 7.86 2.47
CA ALA A 172 -17.48 8.31 2.85
C ALA A 172 -16.34 8.12 1.83
N VAL A 173 -16.61 7.57 0.64
CA VAL A 173 -15.67 7.40 -0.46
C VAL A 173 -15.82 8.57 -1.44
N SER A 174 -14.73 9.28 -1.72
CA SER A 174 -14.74 10.38 -2.69
C SER A 174 -14.53 9.82 -4.09
N ALA A 175 -15.28 10.37 -5.06
CA ALA A 175 -14.95 10.19 -6.47
C ALA A 175 -13.60 10.81 -6.83
N ASP A 176 -13.21 11.87 -6.13
CA ASP A 176 -11.90 12.48 -6.27
C ASP A 176 -10.80 11.58 -5.67
N ALA A 177 -9.67 11.54 -6.37
CA ALA A 177 -8.48 10.85 -5.89
C ALA A 177 -7.52 11.82 -5.19
N GLY A 178 -6.76 11.27 -4.25
CA GLY A 178 -5.63 11.95 -3.63
C GLY A 178 -4.45 12.13 -4.57
N THR A 179 -3.24 12.21 -4.00
CA THR A 179 -2.01 12.23 -4.79
C THR A 179 -1.54 10.82 -5.09
N ILE A 180 -1.35 10.50 -6.36
CA ILE A 180 -0.84 9.21 -6.84
C ILE A 180 0.54 9.45 -7.42
N ARG A 181 1.58 8.83 -6.84
CA ARG A 181 2.94 8.81 -7.39
C ARG A 181 3.34 7.39 -7.73
N LEU A 182 3.78 7.18 -8.96
CA LEU A 182 4.16 5.89 -9.52
C LEU A 182 5.62 5.97 -9.98
N GLY A 183 6.46 5.12 -9.40
CA GLY A 183 7.88 5.04 -9.72
C GLY A 183 8.40 3.61 -9.68
N GLY A 184 9.71 3.45 -9.51
CA GLY A 184 10.37 2.14 -9.57
C GLY A 184 10.58 1.66 -11.01
N SER A 185 10.58 0.34 -11.18
CA SER A 185 10.86 -0.35 -12.46
C SER A 185 9.92 -1.52 -12.74
N GLY A 186 8.86 -1.64 -11.94
CA GLY A 186 7.85 -2.70 -12.08
C GLY A 186 6.89 -2.49 -13.24
N LYS A 187 5.87 -3.36 -13.29
CA LYS A 187 4.79 -3.33 -14.29
C LYS A 187 3.46 -3.09 -13.61
N LEU A 188 2.77 -2.04 -14.03
CA LEU A 188 1.46 -1.67 -13.53
C LEU A 188 0.42 -1.81 -14.64
N TYR A 189 -0.64 -2.57 -14.36
CA TYR A 189 -1.78 -2.74 -15.24
C TYR A 189 -3.02 -2.25 -14.50
N ALA A 190 -3.54 -1.08 -14.88
CA ALA A 190 -4.62 -0.41 -14.17
C ALA A 190 -5.85 -0.23 -15.06
N TYR A 191 -6.93 -0.90 -14.68
CA TYR A 191 -8.19 -0.91 -15.42
C TYR A 191 -9.29 -0.24 -14.59
N GLY A 192 -9.87 0.82 -15.12
CA GLY A 192 -11.06 1.44 -14.55
C GLY A 192 -12.29 0.57 -14.80
N GLY A 193 -13.27 0.65 -13.90
CA GLY A 193 -14.61 0.17 -14.22
C GLY A 193 -15.34 1.15 -15.13
N ASN A 194 -16.57 0.81 -15.52
CA ASN A 194 -17.41 1.70 -16.32
C ASN A 194 -17.47 3.11 -15.68
N TYR A 195 -17.23 4.19 -16.43
CA TYR A 195 -17.17 5.57 -15.91
C TYR A 195 -15.99 5.91 -14.96
N GLY A 196 -15.06 4.99 -14.71
CA GLY A 196 -13.85 5.23 -13.93
C GLY A 196 -12.58 5.26 -14.78
N ALA A 197 -11.60 6.07 -14.37
CA ALA A 197 -10.31 6.12 -15.04
C ALA A 197 -9.48 4.85 -14.79
N GLY A 198 -8.51 4.54 -15.65
CA GLY A 198 -7.49 3.53 -15.32
C GLY A 198 -6.74 3.94 -14.04
N ILE A 199 -6.20 5.16 -14.06
CA ILE A 199 -5.52 5.80 -12.92
C ILE A 199 -6.06 7.23 -12.76
N GLY A 200 -6.65 7.52 -11.61
CA GLY A 200 -7.12 8.84 -11.24
C GLY A 200 -8.51 8.82 -10.62
N GLY A 201 -9.46 9.59 -11.16
CA GLY A 201 -10.79 9.75 -10.57
C GLY A 201 -11.76 8.61 -10.91
N GLY A 202 -12.71 8.36 -10.01
CA GLY A 202 -13.94 7.63 -10.34
C GLY A 202 -14.94 8.50 -11.10
N ASN A 203 -16.18 8.05 -11.27
CA ASN A 203 -17.21 8.80 -11.98
C ASN A 203 -17.43 10.20 -11.34
N TYR A 204 -17.38 11.27 -12.15
CA TYR A 204 -17.34 12.68 -11.72
C TYR A 204 -16.13 13.10 -10.88
N GLY A 205 -15.17 12.20 -10.70
CA GLY A 205 -14.01 12.37 -9.83
C GLY A 205 -12.80 12.93 -10.54
N VAL A 206 -12.07 13.81 -9.87
CA VAL A 206 -10.82 14.39 -10.35
C VAL A 206 -9.65 13.96 -9.45
N PRO A 207 -8.52 13.49 -9.99
CA PRO A 207 -7.34 13.26 -9.17
C PRO A 207 -6.66 14.58 -8.80
N LYS A 208 -6.13 14.68 -7.57
CA LYS A 208 -5.34 15.85 -7.16
C LYS A 208 -4.07 15.97 -8.00
N ASN A 209 -3.25 14.93 -8.01
CA ASN A 209 -2.07 14.83 -8.86
C ASN A 209 -1.85 13.35 -9.23
N VAL A 210 -1.50 13.09 -10.49
CA VAL A 210 -0.91 11.84 -10.93
C VAL A 210 0.51 12.12 -11.40
N ILE A 211 1.49 11.51 -10.77
CA ILE A 211 2.91 11.68 -11.06
C ILE A 211 3.48 10.31 -11.44
N ILE A 212 4.03 10.18 -12.64
CA ILE A 212 4.67 8.96 -13.13
C ILE A 212 6.13 9.26 -13.45
N GLU A 213 7.04 8.54 -12.81
CA GLU A 213 8.47 8.83 -12.87
C GLU A 213 9.34 7.55 -12.90
N SER A 214 10.66 7.71 -12.81
CA SER A 214 11.63 6.61 -12.82
C SER A 214 11.63 5.80 -14.13
N SER A 215 11.36 4.50 -14.10
CA SER A 215 11.40 3.60 -15.26
C SER A 215 10.26 2.56 -15.21
N VAL A 216 9.16 2.91 -14.54
CA VAL A 216 7.98 2.05 -14.43
C VAL A 216 7.30 1.89 -15.79
N LEU A 217 6.78 0.68 -16.05
CA LEU A 217 5.88 0.41 -17.16
C LEU A 217 4.44 0.51 -16.65
N VAL A 218 3.65 1.40 -17.25
CA VAL A 218 2.25 1.62 -16.90
C VAL A 218 1.38 1.39 -18.13
N LEU A 219 0.46 0.44 -18.03
CA LEU A 219 -0.70 0.33 -18.91
C LEU A 219 -1.93 0.75 -18.11
N ALA A 220 -2.57 1.83 -18.51
CA ALA A 220 -3.75 2.37 -17.85
C ALA A 220 -4.91 2.48 -18.84
N THR A 221 -5.99 1.75 -18.58
CA THR A 221 -7.17 1.73 -19.45
C THR A 221 -8.40 2.21 -18.68
N GLY A 222 -9.03 3.27 -19.18
CA GLY A 222 -10.29 3.78 -18.64
C GLY A 222 -11.48 2.93 -19.05
N GLY A 223 -12.55 2.96 -18.25
CA GLY A 223 -13.85 2.48 -18.68
C GLY A 223 -14.55 3.47 -19.62
N THR A 224 -15.78 3.15 -20.04
CA THR A 224 -16.61 4.02 -20.89
C THR A 224 -16.62 5.47 -20.39
N ASP A 225 -16.53 6.40 -21.33
CA ASP A 225 -16.52 7.86 -21.14
C ASP A 225 -15.39 8.39 -20.23
N SER A 226 -14.34 7.59 -19.96
CA SER A 226 -13.32 7.88 -18.94
C SER A 226 -11.90 7.83 -19.45
N ALA A 227 -11.00 8.53 -18.75
CA ALA A 227 -9.61 8.62 -19.16
C ALA A 227 -8.80 7.33 -18.89
N GLY A 228 -7.77 7.08 -19.69
CA GLY A 228 -6.72 6.12 -19.30
C GLY A 228 -6.05 6.58 -18.00
N ILE A 229 -5.56 7.83 -18.01
CA ILE A 229 -5.00 8.51 -16.83
C ILE A 229 -5.64 9.90 -16.71
N GLY A 230 -6.31 10.17 -15.59
CA GLY A 230 -6.97 11.46 -15.36
C GLY A 230 -8.30 11.34 -14.64
N GLY A 231 -9.31 12.07 -15.11
CA GLY A 231 -10.66 12.05 -14.54
C GLY A 231 -11.47 10.83 -14.99
N GLY A 232 -12.45 10.44 -14.17
CA GLY A 232 -13.51 9.55 -14.65
C GLY A 232 -14.50 10.31 -15.56
N ALA A 233 -15.62 9.68 -15.86
CA ALA A 233 -16.61 10.31 -16.73
C ALA A 233 -17.07 11.67 -16.20
N ASN A 234 -17.26 12.63 -17.11
CA ASN A 234 -17.67 14.01 -16.82
C ASN A 234 -16.74 14.78 -15.86
N ALA A 235 -15.47 14.37 -15.74
CA ALA A 235 -14.51 15.00 -14.85
C ALA A 235 -13.28 15.51 -15.61
N ASN A 236 -12.61 16.50 -15.02
CA ASN A 236 -11.33 17.01 -15.53
C ASN A 236 -10.17 16.05 -15.19
N SER A 237 -9.07 16.16 -15.93
CA SER A 237 -7.88 15.31 -15.75
C SER A 237 -7.12 15.54 -14.45
N GLY A 238 -7.33 16.67 -13.76
CA GLY A 238 -6.44 17.13 -12.69
C GLY A 238 -5.03 17.43 -13.22
N SER A 239 -4.05 17.44 -12.34
CA SER A 239 -2.63 17.62 -12.69
C SER A 239 -1.98 16.28 -13.00
N ILE A 240 -1.41 16.12 -14.20
CA ILE A 240 -0.68 14.92 -14.61
C ILE A 240 0.75 15.32 -14.97
N LEU A 241 1.74 14.67 -14.36
CA LEU A 241 3.15 14.82 -14.66
C LEU A 241 3.74 13.45 -14.99
N ILE A 242 4.22 13.29 -16.23
CA ILE A 242 4.97 12.11 -16.66
C ILE A 242 6.39 12.57 -16.97
N GLN A 243 7.37 11.98 -16.27
CA GLN A 243 8.78 12.35 -16.39
C GLN A 243 9.71 11.14 -16.23
N GLY A 244 11.01 11.34 -16.43
CA GLY A 244 12.01 10.28 -16.34
C GLY A 244 12.03 9.37 -17.56
N LYS A 245 12.23 8.07 -17.35
CA LYS A 245 12.30 7.02 -18.39
C LYS A 245 11.11 6.05 -18.31
N SER A 246 9.99 6.49 -17.75
CA SER A 246 8.78 5.68 -17.66
C SER A 246 8.23 5.38 -19.06
N HIS A 247 7.65 4.20 -19.22
CA HIS A 247 6.88 3.84 -20.40
C HIS A 247 5.40 3.81 -20.01
N VAL A 248 4.60 4.69 -20.62
CA VAL A 248 3.19 4.86 -20.28
C VAL A 248 2.34 4.66 -21.52
N GLU A 249 1.43 3.69 -21.45
CA GLU A 249 0.36 3.48 -22.40
C GLU A 249 -0.96 3.81 -21.70
N ALA A 250 -1.53 4.97 -22.04
CA ALA A 250 -2.83 5.42 -21.55
C ALA A 250 -3.87 5.24 -22.65
N ILE A 251 -4.93 4.48 -22.34
CA ILE A 251 -6.00 4.14 -23.29
C ILE A 251 -7.31 4.61 -22.68
N GLY A 252 -7.93 5.62 -23.28
CA GLY A 252 -9.29 6.03 -22.93
C GLY A 252 -10.31 4.93 -23.24
N GLY A 253 -11.42 4.93 -22.51
CA GLY A 253 -12.55 4.08 -22.90
C GLY A 253 -13.30 4.62 -24.11
N PHE A 254 -14.42 3.99 -24.47
CA PHE A 254 -15.32 4.51 -25.50
C PHE A 254 -15.77 5.94 -25.14
N ASN A 255 -15.53 6.92 -26.02
CA ASN A 255 -15.66 8.39 -25.78
C ASN A 255 -14.77 8.99 -24.67
N GLY A 256 -13.81 8.23 -24.13
CA GLY A 256 -12.87 8.68 -23.11
C GLY A 256 -11.59 9.28 -23.69
N GLY A 257 -10.97 10.22 -22.98
CA GLY A 257 -9.64 10.75 -23.33
C GLY A 257 -8.53 9.74 -23.06
N ALA A 258 -7.43 9.81 -23.82
CA ALA A 258 -6.20 9.09 -23.47
C ALA A 258 -5.40 9.89 -22.44
#